data_AF-A0A9E4HJB6-F1
#
_entry.id   AF-A0A9E4HJB6-F1
#
_cell.length_a   1.000
_cell.length_b   1.000
_cell.length_c   1.000
_cell.angle_alpha   90.00
_cell.angle_beta   90.00
_cell.angle_gamma   90.00
#
_symmetry.space_group_name_H-M   'P 1'
#
loop_
_entity.id
_entity.type
_entity.pdbx_description
1 polymer ?
#
loop_
_entity_poly.entity_id
_entity_poly.type
_entity_poly.pdbx_seq_one_letter_code
_entity_poly.pdbx_strand_id
1 'polypeptide(L)' 'MSKTSVEIDRDIAAQAADILGTATLRDTIDAALREIVNARRRLELMALLSEPGRFDFDVIEGAWGGDD' A
#
# COMPACT_ATOMS: atom_id res chain seq x y z
N MET A 1 0.14 17.82 -9.63
CA MET A 1 0.21 18.11 -8.18
C MET A 1 -0.07 19.59 -7.96
N SER A 2 -0.86 19.92 -6.95
CA SER A 2 -1.03 21.29 -6.43
C SER A 2 0.01 21.57 -5.34
N LYS A 3 0.42 22.82 -5.18
CA LYS A 3 1.22 23.26 -4.03
C LYS A 3 0.28 23.66 -2.91
N THR A 4 0.50 23.12 -1.72
CA THR A 4 -0.26 23.46 -0.51
C THR A 4 0.72 23.76 0.60
N SER A 5 0.50 24.86 1.33
CA SER A 5 1.28 25.19 2.53
C SER A 5 0.61 24.57 3.75
N VAL A 6 1.36 23.81 4.54
CA VAL A 6 0.91 23.17 5.77
C VAL A 6 2.00 23.27 6.83
N GLU A 7 1.62 23.39 8.09
CA GLU A 7 2.55 23.22 9.21
C GLU A 7 2.73 21.73 9.49
N ILE A 8 3.97 21.31 9.70
CA ILE A 8 4.34 19.91 9.92
C ILE A 8 5.34 19.85 11.06
N ASP A 9 5.13 18.89 11.95
CA ASP A 9 6.12 18.50 12.95
C ASP A 9 7.37 17.92 12.26
N ARG A 10 8.49 18.61 12.42
CA ARG A 10 9.77 18.28 11.77
C ARG A 10 10.38 16.99 12.30
N ASP A 11 10.15 16.67 13.57
CA ASP A 11 10.74 15.50 14.22
C ASP A 11 9.99 14.23 13.78
N ILE A 12 8.66 14.32 13.65
CA ILE A 12 7.85 13.23 13.08
C ILE A 12 8.20 13.03 11.61
N ALA A 13 8.36 14.12 10.84
CA ALA A 13 8.72 14.04 9.43
C ALA A 13 10.11 13.41 9.20
N ALA A 14 11.07 13.67 10.09
CA ALA A 14 12.38 13.03 10.05
C ALA A 14 12.28 11.52 10.30
N GLN A 15 11.56 11.11 11.33
CA GLN A 15 11.32 9.69 11.62
C GLN A 15 10.63 8.98 10.44
N ALA A 16 9.64 9.62 9.83
CA ALA A 16 8.99 9.08 8.64
C ALA A 16 9.96 8.96 7.46
N ALA A 17 10.86 9.92 7.28
CA ALA A 17 11.88 9.88 6.23
C ALA A 17 12.86 8.71 6.42
N ASP A 18 13.28 8.46 7.66
CA ASP A 18 14.15 7.33 7.99
C ASP A 18 13.46 5.98 7.74
N ILE A 19 12.20 5.85 8.14
CA ILE A 19 11.39 4.63 7.92
C ILE A 19 11.17 4.38 6.42
N LEU A 20 10.88 5.44 5.66
CA LEU A 20 10.55 5.35 4.24
C LEU A 20 11.77 5.40 3.32
N GLY A 21 12.95 5.71 3.85
CA GLY A 21 14.20 5.86 3.09
C GLY A 21 14.19 7.04 2.12
N THR A 22 13.55 8.16 2.49
CA THR A 22 13.39 9.34 1.62
C THR A 22 14.33 10.47 1.99
N ALA A 23 14.78 11.24 0.99
CA ALA A 23 15.78 12.30 1.19
C ALA A 23 15.16 13.69 1.38
N THR A 24 13.98 13.95 0.83
CA THR A 24 13.33 15.26 0.91
C THR A 24 11.98 15.17 1.61
N LEU A 25 11.58 16.25 2.31
CA LEU A 25 10.28 16.32 2.97
C LEU A 25 9.12 16.05 2.00
N ARG A 26 9.25 16.53 0.76
CA ARG A 26 8.24 16.27 -0.27
C ARG A 26 8.13 14.78 -0.57
N ASP A 27 9.26 14.11 -0.79
CA ASP A 27 9.28 12.68 -1.09
C ASP A 27 8.74 11.88 0.09
N THR A 28 9.07 12.28 1.33
CA THR A 28 8.52 11.69 2.55
C THR A 28 7.00 11.83 2.60
N ILE A 29 6.46 13.02 2.34
CA ILE A 29 5.00 13.25 2.33
C ILE A 29 4.32 12.42 1.25
N ASP A 30 4.85 12.45 0.02
CA ASP A 30 4.28 11.69 -1.09
C ASP A 30 4.32 10.18 -0.85
N ALA A 31 5.43 9.66 -0.32
CA ALA A 31 5.60 8.25 0.02
C ALA A 31 4.68 7.83 1.17
N ALA A 32 4.59 8.63 2.24
CA ALA A 32 3.73 8.34 3.38
C ALA A 32 2.24 8.26 2.98
N LEU A 33 1.78 9.22 2.17
CA LEU A 33 0.39 9.22 1.69
C LEU A 33 0.09 8.01 0.79
N ARG A 34 1.03 7.65 -0.09
CA ARG A 34 0.90 6.44 -0.93
C ARG A 34 0.87 5.18 -0.09
N GLU A 35 1.69 5.10 0.96
CA GLU A 35 1.73 3.91 1.81
C GLU A 35 0.42 3.69 2.55
N ILE A 36 -0.23 4.74 3.05
CA ILE A 36 -1.56 4.63 3.67
C ILE A 36 -2.61 4.12 2.68
N VAL A 37 -2.61 4.64 1.45
CA VAL A 37 -3.52 4.16 0.39
C VAL A 37 -3.25 2.69 0.07
N ASN A 38 -1.99 2.30 -0.06
CA ASN A 38 -1.60 0.92 -0.34
C ASN A 38 -1.96 -0.01 0.81
N ALA A 39 -1.71 0.39 2.05
CA ALA A 39 -2.09 -0.36 3.24
C ALA A 39 -3.58 -0.63 3.29
N ARG A 40 -4.41 0.39 3.00
CA ARG A 40 -5.86 0.23 2.92
C ARG A 40 -6.26 -0.74 1.81
N ARG A 41 -5.67 -0.62 0.62
CA ARG A 41 -5.94 -1.54 -0.51
C ARG A 41 -5.55 -2.98 -0.19
N ARG A 42 -4.43 -3.20 0.51
CA ARG A 42 -4.02 -4.54 0.96
C ARG A 42 -5.06 -5.15 1.88
N LEU A 43 -5.61 -4.39 2.83
CA LEU A 43 -6.68 -4.86 3.72
C LEU A 43 -7.97 -5.18 2.95
N GLU A 44 -8.36 -4.32 2.01
CA GLU A 44 -9.55 -4.55 1.16
C GLU A 44 -9.38 -5.81 0.30
N LEU A 45 -8.20 -6.01 -0.27
CA LEU A 45 -7.88 -7.21 -1.02
C LEU A 45 -7.94 -8.45 -0.11
N MET A 46 -7.33 -8.40 1.08
CA MET A 46 -7.39 -9.51 2.04
C MET A 46 -8.83 -9.84 2.44
N ALA A 47 -9.67 -8.83 2.67
CA ALA A 47 -11.10 -9.04 2.96
C ALA A 47 -11.81 -9.74 1.79
N LEU A 48 -11.57 -9.28 0.56
CA LEU A 48 -12.15 -9.88 -0.65
C LEU A 48 -11.72 -11.34 -0.84
N LEU A 49 -10.44 -11.65 -0.57
CA LEU A 49 -9.89 -13.00 -0.70
C LEU A 49 -10.33 -13.93 0.45
N SER A 50 -10.67 -13.37 1.61
CA SER A 50 -11.09 -14.14 2.78
C SER A 50 -12.58 -14.52 2.74
N GLU A 51 -13.35 -13.99 1.78
CA GLU A 51 -14.77 -14.37 1.58
C GLU A 51 -14.86 -15.83 1.07
N PRO A 52 -15.41 -16.76 1.88
CA PRO A 52 -15.47 -18.17 1.49
C PRO A 52 -16.27 -18.37 0.21
N GLY A 53 -15.70 -19.09 -0.76
CA GLY A 53 -16.36 -19.42 -2.03
C GLY A 53 -16.38 -18.29 -3.07
N ARG A 54 -15.76 -17.13 -2.79
CA ARG A 54 -15.68 -16.03 -3.77
C ARG A 54 -14.60 -16.25 -4.84
N PHE A 55 -13.49 -16.85 -4.45
CA PHE A 55 -12.45 -17.31 -5.34
C PHE A 55 -12.28 -18.80 -5.16
N ASP A 56 -12.50 -19.55 -6.24
CA ASP A 56 -12.18 -20.96 -6.33
C ASP A 56 -10.78 -21.08 -6.93
N PHE A 57 -9.78 -21.20 -6.06
CA PHE A 57 -8.39 -21.28 -6.48
C PHE A 57 -8.07 -22.61 -7.18
N ASP A 58 -8.85 -23.67 -6.91
CA ASP A 58 -8.71 -24.97 -7.55
C ASP A 58 -9.11 -24.88 -9.04
N VAL A 59 -10.13 -24.06 -9.36
CA VAL A 59 -10.50 -23.76 -10.76
C VAL A 59 -9.44 -22.92 -11.47
N ILE A 60 -8.74 -22.03 -10.75
CA ILE A 60 -7.68 -21.20 -11.32
C ILE A 60 -6.44 -22.04 -11.64
N GLU A 61 -6.09 -23.00 -10.80
CA GLU A 61 -4.94 -23.91 -11.02
C GLU A 61 -5.08 -24.72 -12.32
N GLY A 62 -6.28 -25.24 -12.59
CA GLY A 62 -6.57 -25.93 -13.85
C GLY A 62 -6.56 -25.03 -15.10
N ALA A 63 -6.79 -23.72 -14.94
CA ALA A 63 -6.81 -22.78 -16.06
C ALA A 63 -5.41 -22.31 -16.51
N TRP A 64 -4.41 -22.40 -15.63
CA TRP A 64 -3.04 -21.95 -15.89
C TRP A 64 -2.09 -23.10 -16.28
N GLY A 65 -2.62 -24.31 -16.50
CA GLY A 65 -1.86 -25.46 -16.97
C GLY A 65 -1.01 -26.12 -15.88
N GLY A 66 -1.51 -26.17 -14.64
CA GLY A 66 -0.99 -27.10 -13.65
C GLY A 66 -1.33 -28.53 -14.10
N ASP A 67 -0.44 -29.14 -14.88
CA ASP A 67 -0.45 -30.59 -15.09
C ASP A 67 0.12 -31.26 -13.83
N ASP A 68 -0.73 -32.06 -13.17
CA ASP A 68 -0.54 -33.12 -12.15
C ASP A 68 0.52 -32.93 -11.02
#